data_AF-A0A651HM22-F1
#
_entry.id   AF-A0A651HM22-F1
#
_cell.length_a   1.000
_cell.length_b   1.000
_cell.length_c   1.000
_cell.angle_alpha   90.00
_cell.angle_beta   90.00
_cell.angle_gamma   90.00
#
_symmetry.space_group_name_H-M   'P 1'
#
loop_
_entity.id
_entity.type
_entity.pdbx_description
1 polymer ?
#
loop_
_entity_poly.entity_id
_entity_poly.type
_entity_poly.pdbx_seq_one_letter_code
_entity_poly.pdbx_strand_id
1 'polypeptide(L)'
;MHAPALVRRTLLANAIFSAVSGVILVALGAVLAPLFGLESAMLLVGIGVGLLPFAALVGASARSPLLERRRVQAFAAADWIWVGGSALVLTVAWDVLSPLGRALIGGVALVVGAFGFLQLYGARDAASLRPSREGVPLGRQIWLSWLSMKPWVKIWLFFLNGVFLAALFFPAQPLTMWVLAAYLASGPLLAGMMAWQGGLTRLLGLAHLIPWTPLVVYLVLHLTGDAVGPQVGPATHGNLYPWVLILLIAVTTCLAFDVYDVVRWIRGERFVLGTPEAARRGASRHTLS
;
A
#
# COMPACT_ATOMS: atom_id res chain seq x y z
N MET A 1 7.26 -28.11 0.12
CA MET A 1 5.99 -28.32 0.85
C MET A 1 4.91 -27.43 0.26
N HIS A 2 3.80 -28.01 -0.20
CA HIS A 2 2.41 -27.50 -0.11
C HIS A 2 2.06 -26.04 -0.49
N ALA A 3 2.78 -25.42 -1.41
CA ALA A 3 2.40 -24.22 -2.14
C ALA A 3 0.87 -23.95 -2.32
N PRO A 4 0.05 -24.91 -2.81
CA PRO A 4 -1.37 -24.67 -3.04
C PRO A 4 -2.19 -24.71 -1.74
N ALA A 5 -1.74 -25.45 -0.74
CA ALA A 5 -2.45 -25.58 0.53
C ALA A 5 -2.32 -24.33 1.39
N LEU A 6 -1.14 -23.67 1.37
CA LEU A 6 -0.94 -22.41 2.08
C LEU A 6 -1.90 -21.33 1.55
N VAL A 7 -1.93 -21.10 0.25
CA VAL A 7 -2.85 -20.10 -0.37
C VAL A 7 -4.29 -20.41 -0.03
N ARG A 8 -4.71 -21.66 -0.18
CA ARG A 8 -6.11 -22.06 0.10
C ARG A 8 -6.48 -21.87 1.57
N ARG A 9 -5.57 -22.22 2.50
CA ARG A 9 -5.77 -21.99 3.93
C ARG A 9 -5.83 -20.50 4.25
N THR A 10 -4.95 -19.68 3.66
CA THR A 10 -4.96 -18.23 3.87
C THR A 10 -6.23 -17.59 3.30
N LEU A 11 -6.67 -17.97 2.10
CA LEU A 11 -7.94 -17.48 1.53
C LEU A 11 -9.13 -17.89 2.38
N LEU A 12 -9.16 -19.14 2.86
CA LEU A 12 -10.24 -19.62 3.72
C LEU A 12 -10.24 -18.89 5.08
N ALA A 13 -9.07 -18.67 5.67
CA ALA A 13 -8.93 -17.91 6.92
C ALA A 13 -9.38 -16.45 6.73
N ASN A 14 -8.99 -15.80 5.63
CA ASN A 14 -9.45 -14.45 5.30
C ASN A 14 -10.98 -14.43 5.10
N ALA A 15 -11.54 -15.38 4.35
CA ALA A 15 -12.98 -15.49 4.16
C ALA A 15 -13.74 -15.66 5.49
N ILE A 16 -13.25 -16.52 6.39
CA ILE A 16 -13.86 -16.71 7.72
C ILE A 16 -13.75 -15.43 8.55
N PHE A 17 -12.57 -14.81 8.61
CA PHE A 17 -12.34 -13.58 9.35
C PHE A 17 -13.25 -12.45 8.84
N SER A 18 -13.34 -12.28 7.53
CA SER A 18 -14.21 -11.30 6.87
C SER A 18 -15.69 -11.58 7.12
N ALA A 19 -16.13 -12.84 7.06
CA ALA A 19 -17.51 -13.24 7.33
C ALA A 19 -17.90 -12.98 8.80
N VAL A 20 -17.07 -13.42 9.74
CA VAL A 20 -17.31 -13.21 11.18
C VAL A 20 -17.34 -11.73 11.50
N SER A 21 -16.38 -10.95 10.98
CA SER A 21 -16.38 -9.49 11.15
C SER A 21 -17.63 -8.86 10.55
N GLY A 22 -18.03 -9.27 9.33
CA GLY A 22 -19.24 -8.79 8.67
C GLY A 22 -20.51 -9.06 9.47
N VAL A 23 -20.69 -10.29 9.97
CA VAL A 23 -21.84 -10.67 10.82
C VAL A 23 -21.85 -9.86 12.11
N ILE A 24 -20.70 -9.71 12.77
CA ILE A 24 -20.58 -8.93 14.01
C ILE A 24 -20.98 -7.46 13.75
N LEU A 25 -20.48 -6.84 12.67
CA LEU A 25 -20.79 -5.45 12.36
C LEU A 25 -22.26 -5.24 11.98
N VAL A 26 -22.89 -6.17 11.28
CA VAL A 26 -24.32 -6.10 10.94
C VAL A 26 -25.20 -6.31 12.17
N ALA A 27 -24.92 -7.34 12.97
CA ALA A 27 -25.76 -7.72 14.11
C ALA A 27 -25.57 -6.81 15.32
N LEU A 28 -24.33 -6.37 15.57
CA LEU A 28 -23.94 -5.63 16.76
C LEU A 28 -23.53 -4.18 16.46
N GLY A 29 -23.77 -3.68 15.25
CA GLY A 29 -23.35 -2.33 14.83
C GLY A 29 -23.81 -1.22 15.77
N ALA A 30 -25.03 -1.31 16.31
CA ALA A 30 -25.56 -0.34 17.28
C ALA A 30 -24.82 -0.35 18.63
N VAL A 31 -24.38 -1.53 19.08
CA VAL A 31 -23.59 -1.68 20.31
C VAL A 31 -22.15 -1.25 20.09
N LEU A 32 -21.61 -1.49 18.89
CA LEU A 32 -20.22 -1.19 18.54
C LEU A 32 -20.01 0.28 18.20
N ALA A 33 -20.96 0.98 17.58
CA ALA A 33 -20.80 2.36 17.12
C ALA A 33 -20.25 3.33 18.18
N PRO A 34 -20.74 3.34 19.44
CA PRO A 34 -20.18 4.18 20.49
C PRO A 34 -18.71 3.86 20.80
N LEU A 35 -18.30 2.60 20.67
CA LEU A 35 -16.89 2.19 20.89
C LEU A 35 -15.96 2.77 19.82
N PHE A 36 -16.46 3.11 18.64
CA PHE A 36 -15.71 3.80 17.59
C PHE A 36 -15.82 5.32 17.68
N GLY A 37 -16.64 5.87 18.58
CA GLY A 37 -16.95 7.31 18.63
C GLY A 37 -17.99 7.74 17.58
N LEU A 38 -18.80 6.80 17.07
CA LEU A 38 -19.81 7.07 16.06
C LEU A 38 -21.19 7.22 16.69
N GLU A 39 -21.94 8.23 16.23
CA GLU A 39 -23.33 8.46 16.65
C GLU A 39 -24.33 7.51 15.97
N SER A 40 -23.95 6.94 14.82
CA SER A 40 -24.82 6.07 14.02
C SER A 40 -24.12 4.77 13.64
N ALA A 41 -24.87 3.67 13.73
CA ALA A 41 -24.42 2.34 13.34
C ALA A 41 -24.37 2.12 11.82
N MET A 42 -24.94 3.03 11.02
CA MET A 42 -25.12 2.80 9.58
C MET A 42 -23.79 2.55 8.85
N LEU A 43 -22.72 3.23 9.23
CA LEU A 43 -21.39 3.00 8.66
C LEU A 43 -20.89 1.59 8.96
N LEU A 44 -20.97 1.14 10.21
CA LEU A 44 -20.54 -0.19 10.61
C LEU A 44 -21.39 -1.27 9.94
N VAL A 45 -22.71 -1.11 9.92
CA VAL A 45 -23.63 -2.03 9.25
C VAL A 45 -23.35 -2.08 7.75
N GLY A 46 -23.15 -0.94 7.09
CA GLY A 46 -22.83 -0.87 5.66
C GLY A 46 -21.52 -1.58 5.31
N ILE A 47 -20.48 -1.36 6.12
CA ILE A 47 -19.20 -2.08 6.03
C ILE A 47 -19.43 -3.59 6.19
N GLY A 48 -20.20 -3.99 7.20
CA GLY A 48 -20.53 -5.39 7.45
C GLY A 48 -21.26 -6.05 6.30
N VAL A 49 -22.29 -5.39 5.75
CA VAL A 49 -23.02 -5.84 4.55
C VAL A 49 -22.09 -6.00 3.35
N GLY A 50 -21.11 -5.12 3.17
CA GLY A 50 -20.10 -5.23 2.10
C GLY A 50 -19.10 -6.38 2.30
N LEU A 51 -18.75 -6.70 3.56
CA LEU A 51 -17.82 -7.79 3.88
C LEU A 51 -18.41 -9.18 3.61
N LEU A 52 -19.72 -9.38 3.80
CA LEU A 52 -20.37 -10.67 3.59
C LEU A 52 -20.24 -11.23 2.15
N PRO A 53 -20.56 -10.47 1.08
CA PRO A 53 -20.37 -10.94 -0.29
C PRO A 53 -18.88 -11.09 -0.66
N PHE A 54 -17.99 -10.23 -0.13
CA PHE A 54 -16.54 -10.40 -0.29
C PHE A 54 -16.07 -11.73 0.31
N ALA A 55 -16.47 -12.02 1.56
CA ALA A 55 -16.15 -13.26 2.25
C ALA A 55 -16.69 -14.50 1.51
N ALA A 56 -17.92 -14.42 1.01
CA ALA A 56 -18.52 -15.49 0.21
C ALA A 56 -17.72 -15.75 -1.08
N LEU A 57 -17.31 -14.69 -1.79
CA LEU A 57 -16.54 -14.80 -3.03
C LEU A 57 -15.13 -15.37 -2.79
N VAL A 58 -14.43 -14.90 -1.76
CA VAL A 58 -13.10 -15.41 -1.37
C VAL A 58 -13.22 -16.88 -0.94
N GLY A 59 -14.21 -17.21 -0.12
CA GLY A 59 -14.45 -18.57 0.36
C GLY A 59 -14.83 -19.56 -0.74
N ALA A 60 -15.70 -19.15 -1.67
CA ALA A 60 -16.03 -19.95 -2.86
C ALA A 60 -14.78 -20.18 -3.73
N SER A 61 -13.96 -19.15 -3.91
CA SER A 61 -12.72 -19.26 -4.68
C SER A 61 -11.69 -20.16 -4.00
N ALA A 62 -11.56 -20.11 -2.67
CA ALA A 62 -10.69 -20.98 -1.89
C ALA A 62 -11.06 -22.47 -2.03
N ARG A 63 -12.36 -22.77 -2.22
CA ARG A 63 -12.91 -24.12 -2.41
C ARG A 63 -12.93 -24.58 -3.86
N SER A 64 -12.78 -23.67 -4.82
CA SER A 64 -12.76 -24.01 -6.24
C SER A 64 -11.59 -24.93 -6.59
N PRO A 65 -11.80 -26.03 -7.34
CA PRO A 65 -10.70 -26.87 -7.82
C PRO A 65 -9.74 -26.08 -8.73
N LEU A 66 -10.26 -25.08 -9.45
CA LEU A 66 -9.51 -24.19 -10.34
C LEU A 66 -9.26 -22.84 -9.67
N LEU A 67 -8.27 -22.77 -8.79
CA LEU A 67 -7.86 -21.51 -8.16
C LEU A 67 -6.80 -20.81 -9.02
N GLU A 68 -7.23 -19.79 -9.77
CA GLU A 68 -6.35 -19.02 -10.63
C GLU A 68 -5.52 -18.00 -9.86
N ARG A 69 -4.23 -17.87 -10.22
CA ARG A 69 -3.30 -16.91 -9.64
C ARG A 69 -3.79 -15.47 -9.70
N ARG A 70 -4.39 -15.06 -10.82
CA ARG A 70 -4.94 -13.71 -11.00
C ARG A 70 -6.03 -13.41 -9.96
N ARG A 71 -6.85 -14.40 -9.63
CA ARG A 71 -7.91 -14.27 -8.64
C ARG A 71 -7.34 -14.13 -7.23
N VAL A 72 -6.30 -14.90 -6.89
CA VAL A 72 -5.56 -14.73 -5.62
C VAL A 72 -4.94 -13.34 -5.51
N GLN A 73 -4.34 -12.85 -6.60
CA GLN A 73 -3.75 -11.51 -6.64
C GLN A 73 -4.81 -10.40 -6.51
N ALA A 74 -5.99 -10.58 -7.09
CA ALA A 74 -7.09 -9.64 -6.96
C ALA A 74 -7.59 -9.55 -5.50
N PHE A 75 -7.71 -10.69 -4.80
CA PHE A 75 -8.07 -10.68 -3.38
C PHE A 75 -6.99 -10.03 -2.52
N ALA A 76 -5.72 -10.34 -2.78
CA ALA A 76 -4.64 -9.69 -2.05
C ALA A 76 -4.57 -8.18 -2.30
N ALA A 77 -4.85 -7.74 -3.54
CA ALA A 77 -4.95 -6.33 -3.86
C ALA A 77 -6.13 -5.68 -3.12
N ALA A 78 -7.28 -6.34 -3.05
CA ALA A 78 -8.42 -5.85 -2.27
C ALA A 78 -8.10 -5.74 -0.77
N ASP A 79 -7.42 -6.75 -0.20
CA ASP A 79 -6.94 -6.70 1.19
C ASP A 79 -6.00 -5.50 1.41
N TRP A 80 -5.07 -5.24 0.48
CA TRP A 80 -4.18 -4.09 0.59
C TRP A 80 -4.86 -2.74 0.36
N ILE A 81 -5.87 -2.67 -0.51
CA ILE A 81 -6.73 -1.49 -0.65
C ILE A 81 -7.47 -1.23 0.66
N TRP A 82 -7.98 -2.28 1.33
CA TRP A 82 -8.62 -2.16 2.63
C TRP A 82 -7.66 -1.63 3.70
N VAL A 83 -6.42 -2.10 3.72
CA VAL A 83 -5.38 -1.58 4.63
C VAL A 83 -5.11 -0.10 4.35
N GLY A 84 -4.97 0.28 3.07
CA GLY A 84 -4.80 1.68 2.68
C GLY A 84 -6.00 2.56 3.06
N GLY A 85 -7.22 2.05 2.88
CA GLY A 85 -8.45 2.71 3.31
C GLY A 85 -8.55 2.84 4.82
N SER A 86 -8.12 1.82 5.58
CA SER A 86 -8.07 1.86 7.05
C SER A 86 -7.06 2.89 7.54
N ALA A 87 -5.89 2.97 6.90
CA ALA A 87 -4.91 4.02 7.17
C ALA A 87 -5.50 5.40 6.89
N LEU A 88 -6.17 5.58 5.74
CA LEU A 88 -6.86 6.83 5.41
C LEU A 88 -7.94 7.18 6.45
N VAL A 89 -8.79 6.25 6.86
CA VAL A 89 -9.83 6.51 7.86
C VAL A 89 -9.22 6.91 9.21
N LEU A 90 -8.21 6.16 9.68
CA LEU A 90 -7.51 6.48 10.91
C LEU A 90 -6.94 7.89 10.89
N THR A 91 -6.55 8.34 9.72
CA THR A 91 -6.00 9.65 9.57
C THR A 91 -7.11 10.70 9.49
N VAL A 92 -8.08 10.61 8.55
CA VAL A 92 -9.07 11.71 8.34
C VAL A 92 -10.07 11.83 9.48
N ALA A 93 -10.37 10.72 10.13
CA ALA A 93 -11.30 10.66 11.24
C ALA A 93 -10.59 10.51 12.58
N TRP A 94 -9.29 10.87 12.70
CA TRP A 94 -8.52 10.68 13.93
C TRP A 94 -9.25 11.24 15.15
N ASP A 95 -9.60 12.53 15.14
CA ASP A 95 -10.23 13.21 16.28
C ASP A 95 -11.68 12.78 16.51
N VAL A 96 -12.35 12.25 15.48
CA VAL A 96 -13.71 11.70 15.58
C VAL A 96 -13.70 10.31 16.20
N LEU A 97 -12.69 9.50 15.88
CA LEU A 97 -12.58 8.13 16.35
C LEU A 97 -12.15 8.09 17.81
N SER A 98 -12.81 7.25 18.60
CA SER A 98 -12.36 6.96 19.97
C SER A 98 -10.98 6.27 19.96
N PRO A 99 -10.19 6.34 21.05
CA PRO A 99 -8.93 5.62 21.17
C PRO A 99 -9.05 4.11 20.91
N LEU A 100 -10.14 3.49 21.40
CA LEU A 100 -10.43 2.08 21.17
C LEU A 100 -10.78 1.82 19.70
N GLY A 101 -11.57 2.69 19.07
CA GLY A 101 -11.90 2.62 17.65
C GLY A 101 -10.65 2.66 16.77
N ARG A 102 -9.70 3.56 17.08
CA ARG A 102 -8.41 3.65 16.39
C ARG A 102 -7.60 2.36 16.54
N ALA A 103 -7.51 1.82 17.75
CA ALA A 103 -6.80 0.56 18.02
C ALA A 103 -7.43 -0.62 17.27
N LEU A 104 -8.76 -0.71 17.22
CA LEU A 104 -9.48 -1.77 16.51
C LEU A 104 -9.29 -1.68 15.00
N ILE A 105 -9.42 -0.49 14.40
CA ILE A 105 -9.19 -0.30 12.96
C ILE A 105 -7.75 -0.66 12.60
N GLY A 106 -6.77 -0.19 13.38
CA GLY A 106 -5.35 -0.52 13.17
C GLY A 106 -5.08 -2.02 13.30
N GLY A 107 -5.61 -2.67 14.34
CA GLY A 107 -5.46 -4.11 14.55
C GLY A 107 -6.05 -4.95 13.42
N VAL A 108 -7.26 -4.60 12.95
CA VAL A 108 -7.89 -5.26 11.80
C VAL A 108 -7.07 -5.06 10.53
N ALA A 109 -6.56 -3.84 10.28
CA ALA A 109 -5.71 -3.56 9.13
C ALA A 109 -4.44 -4.42 9.13
N LEU A 110 -3.82 -4.66 10.28
CA LEU A 110 -2.65 -5.55 10.39
C LEU A 110 -3.00 -7.00 10.03
N VAL A 111 -4.13 -7.51 10.53
CA VAL A 111 -4.60 -8.87 10.21
C VAL A 111 -4.90 -9.02 8.71
N VAL A 112 -5.62 -8.07 8.12
CA VAL A 112 -5.96 -8.07 6.70
C VAL A 112 -4.70 -7.95 5.83
N GLY A 113 -3.75 -7.08 6.21
CA GLY A 113 -2.45 -6.96 5.54
C GLY A 113 -1.65 -8.27 5.61
N ALA A 114 -1.70 -8.99 6.73
CA ALA A 114 -1.08 -10.30 6.85
C ALA A 114 -1.71 -11.32 5.89
N PHE A 115 -3.03 -11.32 5.71
CA PHE A 115 -3.69 -12.15 4.70
C PHE A 115 -3.24 -11.79 3.28
N GLY A 116 -3.28 -10.51 2.90
CA GLY A 116 -2.83 -10.06 1.58
C GLY A 116 -1.38 -10.45 1.30
N PHE A 117 -0.50 -10.32 2.29
CA PHE A 117 0.89 -10.78 2.19
C PHE A 117 1.00 -12.30 1.97
N LEU A 118 0.34 -13.10 2.82
CA LEU A 118 0.42 -14.57 2.77
C LEU A 118 -0.21 -15.15 1.50
N GLN A 119 -1.28 -14.53 0.98
CA GLN A 119 -1.89 -14.89 -0.29
C GLN A 119 -0.90 -14.69 -1.46
N LEU A 120 -0.23 -13.54 -1.50
CA LEU A 120 0.79 -13.27 -2.53
C LEU A 120 2.02 -14.17 -2.35
N TYR A 121 2.41 -14.47 -1.12
CA TYR A 121 3.52 -15.34 -0.83
C TYR A 121 3.24 -16.78 -1.31
N GLY A 122 2.11 -17.37 -0.92
CA GLY A 122 1.76 -18.71 -1.37
C GLY A 122 1.46 -18.80 -2.87
N ALA A 123 0.94 -17.72 -3.50
CA ALA A 123 0.65 -17.69 -4.93
C ALA A 123 1.91 -17.76 -5.82
N ARG A 124 3.10 -17.58 -5.23
CA ARG A 124 4.40 -17.78 -5.91
C ARG A 124 4.64 -19.26 -6.21
N ASP A 125 4.11 -20.10 -5.34
CA ASP A 125 4.53 -21.47 -5.15
C ASP A 125 3.59 -22.41 -5.95
N ALA A 126 2.34 -21.96 -6.18
CA ALA A 126 1.38 -22.57 -7.11
C ALA A 126 1.65 -22.23 -8.59
N ALA A 127 2.70 -21.46 -8.88
CA ALA A 127 3.03 -20.92 -10.19
C ALA A 127 4.27 -21.59 -10.79
N SER A 128 4.25 -22.91 -10.93
CA SER A 128 5.21 -23.64 -11.76
C SER A 128 5.12 -23.32 -13.27
N LEU A 129 4.44 -22.24 -13.70
CA LEU A 129 4.33 -21.85 -15.12
C LEU A 129 4.24 -20.33 -15.32
N ARG A 130 5.39 -19.64 -15.22
CA ARG A 130 5.84 -18.46 -16.01
C ARG A 130 7.24 -18.12 -15.52
N PRO A 131 8.21 -17.84 -16.40
CA PRO A 131 9.61 -17.97 -16.06
C PRO A 131 10.01 -16.89 -15.04
N SER A 132 10.02 -17.23 -13.76
CA SER A 132 11.28 -17.06 -13.03
C SER A 132 12.34 -17.60 -13.97
N ARG A 133 13.33 -16.78 -14.38
CA ARG A 133 14.51 -17.34 -15.04
C ARG A 133 14.92 -18.56 -14.23
N GLU A 134 14.97 -19.72 -14.90
CA GLU A 134 15.00 -21.04 -14.28
C GLU A 134 15.91 -21.03 -13.04
N GLY A 135 15.32 -21.25 -11.85
CA GLY A 135 16.07 -21.41 -10.60
C GLY A 135 16.34 -20.16 -9.74
N VAL A 136 15.97 -18.93 -10.12
CA VAL A 136 16.20 -17.74 -9.25
C VAL A 136 15.00 -17.44 -8.35
N PRO A 137 15.16 -17.41 -7.00
CA PRO A 137 14.08 -17.05 -6.09
C PRO A 137 13.57 -15.62 -6.30
N LEU A 138 12.26 -15.38 -6.18
CA LEU A 138 11.65 -14.06 -6.41
C LEU A 138 12.26 -12.95 -5.54
N GLY A 139 12.56 -13.22 -4.27
CA GLY A 139 13.24 -12.24 -3.41
C GLY A 139 14.60 -11.81 -3.99
N ARG A 140 15.36 -12.76 -4.53
CA ARG A 140 16.62 -12.51 -5.22
C ARG A 140 16.40 -11.76 -6.54
N GLN A 141 15.35 -12.06 -7.29
CA GLN A 141 15.01 -11.34 -8.51
C GLN A 141 14.64 -9.88 -8.25
N ILE A 142 13.80 -9.62 -7.26
CA ILE A 142 13.46 -8.26 -6.80
C ILE A 142 14.73 -7.53 -6.37
N TRP A 143 15.56 -8.16 -5.54
CA TRP A 143 16.82 -7.59 -5.08
C TRP A 143 17.77 -7.23 -6.23
N LEU A 144 17.95 -8.13 -7.19
CA LEU A 144 18.79 -7.89 -8.37
C LEU A 144 18.22 -6.78 -9.27
N SER A 145 16.89 -6.70 -9.41
CA SER A 145 16.24 -5.61 -10.15
C SER A 145 16.42 -4.27 -9.44
N TRP A 146 16.41 -4.21 -8.11
CA TRP A 146 16.74 -3.02 -7.34
C TRP A 146 18.22 -2.62 -7.50
N LEU A 147 19.13 -3.60 -7.43
CA LEU A 147 20.56 -3.38 -7.62
C LEU A 147 20.88 -2.84 -9.03
N SER A 148 20.06 -3.17 -10.03
CA SER A 148 20.19 -2.72 -11.41
C SER A 148 19.97 -1.22 -11.62
N MET A 149 19.28 -0.55 -10.69
CA MET A 149 18.98 0.87 -10.82
C MET A 149 20.25 1.71 -10.94
N LYS A 150 20.14 2.82 -11.67
CA LYS A 150 21.25 3.78 -11.84
C LYS A 150 21.65 4.35 -10.46
N PRO A 151 22.94 4.60 -10.19
CA PRO A 151 23.39 5.10 -8.88
C PRO A 151 22.67 6.36 -8.43
N TRP A 152 22.45 7.33 -9.33
CA TRP A 152 21.76 8.57 -9.01
C TRP A 152 20.31 8.36 -8.54
N VAL A 153 19.61 7.36 -9.09
CA VAL A 153 18.25 7.00 -8.66
C VAL A 153 18.28 6.48 -7.23
N LYS A 154 19.26 5.64 -6.87
CA LYS A 154 19.41 5.14 -5.49
C LYS A 154 19.71 6.27 -4.51
N ILE A 155 20.60 7.19 -4.87
CA ILE A 155 20.92 8.37 -4.06
C ILE A 155 19.66 9.20 -3.84
N TRP A 156 18.89 9.47 -4.91
CA TRP A 156 17.60 10.17 -4.81
C TRP A 156 16.62 9.45 -3.90
N LEU A 157 16.48 8.12 -4.01
CA LEU A 157 15.61 7.34 -3.14
C LEU A 157 16.05 7.44 -1.67
N PHE A 158 17.34 7.30 -1.35
CA PHE A 158 17.82 7.46 0.03
C PHE A 158 17.55 8.85 0.59
N PHE A 159 17.78 9.90 -0.20
CA PHE A 159 17.43 11.27 0.16
C PHE A 159 15.93 11.40 0.44
N LEU A 160 15.07 10.94 -0.48
CA LEU A 160 13.62 11.02 -0.35
C LEU A 160 13.11 10.29 0.90
N ASN A 161 13.62 9.08 1.17
CA ASN A 161 13.31 8.33 2.39
C ASN A 161 13.74 9.11 3.65
N GLY A 162 14.93 9.74 3.62
CA GLY A 162 15.39 10.60 4.72
C GLY A 162 14.46 11.80 4.97
N VAL A 163 13.97 12.45 3.90
CA VAL A 163 13.03 13.58 4.01
C VAL A 163 11.69 13.14 4.60
N PHE A 164 11.15 11.98 4.18
CA PHE A 164 9.94 11.40 4.77
C PHE A 164 10.14 11.04 6.25
N LEU A 165 11.24 10.37 6.59
CA LEU A 165 11.54 9.96 7.96
C LEU A 165 11.87 11.15 8.89
N ALA A 166 12.31 12.28 8.34
CA ALA A 166 12.51 13.50 9.12
C ALA A 166 11.20 14.03 9.76
N ALA A 167 10.04 13.55 9.34
CA ALA A 167 8.76 13.74 10.04
C ALA A 167 8.83 13.34 11.53
N LEU A 168 9.67 12.35 11.88
CA LEU A 168 9.85 11.87 13.25
C LEU A 168 10.49 12.91 14.19
N PHE A 169 11.15 13.95 13.66
CA PHE A 169 11.67 15.06 14.47
C PHE A 169 10.59 16.08 14.87
N PHE A 170 9.37 15.93 14.36
CA PHE A 170 8.23 16.81 14.65
C PHE A 170 7.03 16.00 15.17
N PRO A 171 7.19 15.23 16.27
CA PRO A 171 6.16 14.29 16.74
C PRO A 171 4.91 14.98 17.28
N ALA A 172 5.02 16.24 17.70
CA ALA A 172 3.90 17.02 18.23
C ALA A 172 2.98 17.61 17.15
N GLN A 173 3.34 17.48 15.86
CA GLN A 173 2.62 18.10 14.76
C GLN A 173 1.73 17.06 14.08
N PRO A 174 0.38 17.23 14.07
CA PRO A 174 -0.52 16.26 13.44
C PRO A 174 -0.17 15.97 11.98
N LEU A 175 0.31 16.98 11.23
CA LEU A 175 0.76 16.84 9.84
C LEU A 175 1.81 15.74 9.64
N THR A 176 2.72 15.51 10.58
CA THR A 176 3.83 14.56 10.39
C THR A 176 3.36 13.11 10.46
N MET A 177 2.30 12.84 11.22
CA MET A 177 1.61 11.56 11.20
C MET A 177 1.09 11.22 9.79
N TRP A 178 0.52 12.21 9.11
CA TRP A 178 -0.02 12.06 7.75
C TRP A 178 1.05 11.79 6.70
N VAL A 179 2.17 12.51 6.81
CA VAL A 179 3.37 12.27 5.99
C VAL A 179 3.85 10.82 6.16
N LEU A 180 3.96 10.34 7.39
CA LEU A 180 4.38 8.97 7.70
C LEU A 180 3.35 7.93 7.25
N ALA A 181 2.06 8.21 7.38
CA ALA A 181 1.00 7.31 6.94
C ALA A 181 1.04 7.11 5.41
N ALA A 182 1.14 8.20 4.64
CA ALA A 182 1.26 8.14 3.19
C ALA A 182 2.56 7.45 2.72
N TYR A 183 3.66 7.67 3.45
CA TYR A 183 4.92 6.97 3.24
C TYR A 183 4.77 5.45 3.45
N LEU A 184 4.22 5.04 4.59
CA LEU A 184 4.03 3.62 4.93
C LEU A 184 3.03 2.92 4.00
N ALA A 185 1.98 3.62 3.56
CA ALA A 185 0.98 3.08 2.62
C ALA A 185 1.58 2.64 1.27
N SER A 186 2.69 3.25 0.84
CA SER A 186 3.38 2.87 -0.40
C SER A 186 4.04 1.49 -0.30
N GLY A 187 4.53 1.11 0.88
CA GLY A 187 5.29 -0.13 1.10
C GLY A 187 4.53 -1.38 0.65
N PRO A 188 3.29 -1.60 1.11
CA PRO A 188 2.50 -2.74 0.68
C PRO A 188 2.13 -2.75 -0.80
N LEU A 189 1.79 -1.59 -1.36
CA LEU A 189 1.49 -1.45 -2.79
C LEU A 189 2.71 -1.85 -3.62
N LEU A 190 3.89 -1.32 -3.27
CA LEU A 190 5.15 -1.68 -3.90
C LEU A 190 5.44 -3.18 -3.77
N ALA A 191 5.30 -3.75 -2.58
CA ALA A 191 5.54 -5.18 -2.33
C ALA A 191 4.61 -6.07 -3.16
N GLY A 192 3.32 -5.74 -3.20
CA GLY A 192 2.33 -6.46 -3.98
C GLY A 192 2.59 -6.39 -5.48
N MET A 193 2.91 -5.20 -5.98
CA MET A 193 3.22 -4.98 -7.39
C MET A 193 4.53 -5.62 -7.82
N MET A 194 5.59 -5.59 -6.99
CA MET A 194 6.85 -6.28 -7.27
C MET A 194 6.66 -7.79 -7.29
N ALA A 195 5.85 -8.33 -6.38
CA ALA A 195 5.53 -9.76 -6.34
C ALA A 195 4.68 -10.19 -7.55
N TRP A 196 3.75 -9.33 -8.00
CA TRP A 196 2.95 -9.56 -9.19
C TRP A 196 3.78 -9.54 -10.47
N GLN A 197 4.70 -8.58 -10.58
CA GLN A 197 5.46 -8.32 -11.80
C GLN A 197 6.79 -9.07 -11.87
N GLY A 198 7.22 -9.72 -10.77
CA GLY A 198 8.48 -10.45 -10.73
C GLY A 198 9.71 -9.54 -10.62
N GLY A 199 9.56 -8.34 -10.04
CA GLY A 199 10.62 -7.35 -9.91
C GLY A 199 10.16 -5.91 -10.10
N LEU A 200 11.10 -4.99 -10.17
CA LEU A 200 10.84 -3.58 -10.41
C LEU A 200 10.53 -3.36 -11.91
N THR A 201 9.35 -2.83 -12.22
CA THR A 201 8.98 -2.29 -13.53
C THR A 201 8.62 -0.81 -13.39
N ARG A 202 8.37 -0.12 -14.50
CA ARG A 202 7.88 1.26 -14.48
C ARG A 202 6.47 1.43 -13.88
N LEU A 203 5.67 0.38 -13.82
CA LEU A 203 4.31 0.49 -13.26
C LEU A 203 4.32 0.78 -11.76
N LEU A 204 5.42 0.48 -11.05
CA LEU A 204 5.51 0.71 -9.61
C LEU A 204 5.23 2.16 -9.22
N GLY A 205 5.36 3.14 -10.13
CA GLY A 205 5.00 4.53 -9.83
C GLY A 205 3.55 4.72 -9.38
N LEU A 206 2.63 3.82 -9.76
CA LEU A 206 1.25 3.84 -9.22
C LEU A 206 1.19 3.64 -7.70
N ALA A 207 2.13 2.88 -7.13
CA ALA A 207 2.20 2.63 -5.69
C ALA A 207 2.52 3.90 -4.89
N HIS A 208 3.11 4.92 -5.54
CA HIS A 208 3.36 6.24 -4.95
C HIS A 208 2.25 7.24 -5.32
N LEU A 209 1.79 7.23 -6.58
CA LEU A 209 0.77 8.16 -7.06
C LEU A 209 -0.51 8.13 -6.21
N ILE A 210 -0.94 6.92 -5.81
CA ILE A 210 -2.14 6.73 -5.01
C ILE A 210 -2.02 7.40 -3.62
N PRO A 211 -1.03 7.06 -2.77
CA PRO A 211 -0.93 7.66 -1.44
C PRO A 211 -0.37 9.09 -1.44
N TRP A 212 0.52 9.45 -2.36
CA TRP A 212 1.25 10.72 -2.26
C TRP A 212 0.59 11.89 -2.99
N THR A 213 -0.29 11.65 -3.99
CA THR A 213 -1.04 12.75 -4.61
C THR A 213 -1.95 13.45 -3.60
N PRO A 214 -2.75 12.74 -2.76
CA PRO A 214 -3.49 13.37 -1.67
C PRO A 214 -2.57 14.06 -0.66
N LEU A 215 -1.40 13.47 -0.35
CA LEU A 215 -0.43 14.09 0.55
C LEU A 215 0.05 15.44 0.00
N VAL A 216 0.38 15.54 -1.30
CA VAL A 216 0.80 16.81 -1.92
C VAL A 216 -0.29 17.87 -1.76
N VAL A 217 -1.54 17.52 -2.06
CA VAL A 217 -2.68 18.45 -1.87
C VAL A 217 -2.77 18.89 -0.41
N TYR A 218 -2.67 17.94 0.53
CA TYR A 218 -2.72 18.20 1.97
C TYR A 218 -1.59 19.15 2.44
N LEU A 219 -0.35 18.92 1.99
CA LEU A 219 0.79 19.79 2.31
C LEU A 219 0.61 21.20 1.73
N VAL A 220 0.11 21.33 0.49
CA VAL A 220 -0.17 22.64 -0.12
C VAL A 220 -1.22 23.38 0.71
N LEU A 221 -2.30 22.73 1.10
CA LEU A 221 -3.36 23.35 1.90
C LEU A 221 -2.84 23.88 3.24
N HIS A 222 -1.97 23.12 3.93
CA HIS A 222 -1.31 23.58 5.16
C HIS A 222 -0.36 24.75 4.96
N LEU A 223 0.25 24.91 3.79
CA LEU A 223 1.13 26.04 3.49
C LEU A 223 0.32 27.30 3.13
N THR A 224 -0.84 27.14 2.47
CA THR A 224 -1.63 28.25 1.93
C THR A 224 -2.76 28.73 2.83
N GLY A 225 -3.17 27.96 3.84
CA GLY A 225 -4.26 28.32 4.73
C GLY A 225 -4.42 27.36 5.90
N ASP A 226 -5.56 27.45 6.59
CA ASP A 226 -5.89 26.72 7.81
C ASP A 226 -7.01 25.67 7.63
N ALA A 227 -7.44 25.44 6.39
CA ALA A 227 -8.61 24.61 6.04
C ALA A 227 -8.52 23.13 6.49
N VAL A 228 -7.30 22.62 6.68
CA VAL A 228 -7.04 21.22 7.07
C VAL A 228 -6.24 21.12 8.38
N GLY A 229 -6.21 22.21 9.15
CA GLY A 229 -5.43 22.37 10.38
C GLY A 229 -4.55 23.63 10.33
N PRO A 230 -3.81 23.95 11.41
CA PRO A 230 -3.06 25.20 11.49
C PRO A 230 -2.11 25.43 10.30
N GLN A 231 -2.10 26.66 9.80
CA GLN A 231 -1.20 27.03 8.71
C GLN A 231 0.27 26.91 9.15
N VAL A 232 1.05 26.19 8.35
CA VAL A 232 2.50 26.08 8.52
C VAL A 232 3.16 27.26 7.82
N GLY A 233 3.56 28.26 8.59
CA GLY A 233 4.21 29.47 8.10
C GLY A 233 5.62 29.68 8.67
N PRO A 234 6.44 30.52 8.01
CA PRO A 234 7.82 30.78 8.43
C PRO A 234 7.88 31.47 9.81
N ALA A 235 6.89 32.30 10.14
CA ALA A 235 6.82 33.01 11.41
C ALA A 235 6.31 32.14 12.58
N THR A 236 5.60 31.05 12.29
CA THR A 236 4.85 30.29 13.30
C THR A 236 5.47 28.94 13.64
N HIS A 237 6.29 28.35 12.76
CA HIS A 237 6.66 26.93 12.86
C HIS A 237 8.15 26.62 12.69
N GLY A 238 9.05 27.61 12.77
CA GLY A 238 10.50 27.39 12.82
C GLY A 238 11.01 26.41 11.76
N ASN A 239 11.65 25.32 12.18
CA ASN A 239 12.23 24.29 11.31
C ASN A 239 11.20 23.39 10.59
N LEU A 240 9.94 23.36 11.02
CA LEU A 240 8.90 22.57 10.37
C LEU A 240 8.57 23.15 8.98
N TYR A 241 8.48 24.49 8.87
CA TYR A 241 8.18 25.16 7.60
C TYR A 241 9.17 24.83 6.46
N PRO A 242 10.50 25.03 6.61
CA PRO A 242 11.44 24.68 5.56
C PRO A 242 11.47 23.18 5.27
N TRP A 243 11.25 22.31 6.27
CA TRP A 243 11.14 20.87 6.03
C TRP A 243 9.90 20.51 5.20
N VAL A 244 8.73 21.08 5.49
CA VAL A 244 7.50 20.87 4.68
C VAL A 244 7.73 21.32 3.23
N LEU A 245 8.43 22.44 3.00
CA LEU A 245 8.78 22.87 1.64
C LEU A 245 9.71 21.87 0.94
N ILE A 246 10.75 21.39 1.62
CA ILE A 246 11.67 20.37 1.07
C ILE A 246 10.90 19.09 0.73
N LEU A 247 10.03 18.63 1.63
CA LEU A 247 9.19 17.47 1.43
C LEU A 247 8.27 17.66 0.22
N LEU A 248 7.56 18.79 0.13
CA LEU A 248 6.65 19.09 -0.97
C LEU A 248 7.38 19.08 -2.32
N ILE A 249 8.54 19.72 -2.40
CA ILE A 249 9.35 19.74 -3.63
C ILE A 249 9.82 18.33 -3.99
N ALA A 250 10.34 17.58 -3.02
CA ALA A 250 10.86 16.24 -3.23
C ALA A 250 9.76 15.25 -3.67
N VAL A 251 8.61 15.24 -2.99
CA VAL A 251 7.50 14.34 -3.30
C VAL A 251 6.86 14.71 -4.65
N THR A 252 6.70 16.00 -4.96
CA THR A 252 6.15 16.45 -6.25
C THR A 252 7.08 16.06 -7.41
N THR A 253 8.40 16.21 -7.21
CA THR A 253 9.41 15.77 -8.18
C THR A 253 9.34 14.25 -8.38
N CYS A 254 9.18 13.48 -7.30
CA CYS A 254 9.02 12.03 -7.40
C CYS A 254 7.76 11.64 -8.17
N LEU A 255 6.62 12.26 -7.85
CA LEU A 255 5.36 12.01 -8.54
C LEU A 255 5.44 12.34 -10.04
N ALA A 256 6.17 13.38 -10.43
CA ALA A 256 6.42 13.67 -11.85
C ALA A 256 7.17 12.52 -12.55
N PHE A 257 8.20 11.95 -11.89
CA PHE A 257 8.87 10.76 -12.40
C PHE A 257 7.95 9.53 -12.43
N ASP A 258 7.12 9.33 -11.41
CA ASP A 258 6.18 8.21 -11.34
C ASP A 258 5.14 8.29 -12.46
N VAL A 259 4.57 9.48 -12.74
CA VAL A 259 3.68 9.69 -13.90
C VAL A 259 4.39 9.37 -15.20
N TYR A 260 5.61 9.89 -15.39
CA TYR A 260 6.40 9.64 -16.58
C TYR A 260 6.66 8.14 -16.80
N ASP A 261 7.00 7.42 -15.72
CA ASP A 261 7.22 5.99 -15.76
C ASP A 261 5.95 5.21 -16.07
N VAL A 262 4.82 5.54 -15.43
CA VAL A 262 3.52 4.91 -15.71
C VAL A 262 3.08 5.14 -17.16
N VAL A 263 3.27 6.35 -17.71
CA VAL A 263 2.97 6.64 -19.12
C VAL A 263 3.82 5.79 -20.06
N ARG A 264 5.12 5.67 -19.80
CA ARG A 264 6.01 4.80 -20.60
C ARG A 264 5.66 3.33 -20.45
N TRP A 265 5.28 2.92 -19.24
CA TRP A 265 4.76 1.59 -19.01
C TRP A 265 3.54 1.37 -19.90
N ILE A 266 2.51 2.22 -19.85
CA ILE A 266 1.30 2.13 -20.68
C ILE A 266 1.66 2.00 -22.16
N ARG A 267 2.60 2.82 -22.64
CA ARG A 267 3.08 2.87 -24.04
C ARG A 267 3.89 1.65 -24.51
N GLY A 268 4.24 0.70 -23.63
CA GLY A 268 4.87 -0.56 -24.06
C GLY A 268 6.04 -1.04 -23.20
N GLU A 269 6.59 -0.21 -22.32
CA GLU A 269 7.80 -0.57 -21.55
C GLU A 269 7.46 -1.47 -20.34
N ARG A 270 7.17 -2.73 -20.62
CA ARG A 270 6.73 -3.75 -19.64
C ARG A 270 7.87 -4.58 -19.04
N PHE A 271 9.13 -4.31 -19.41
CA PHE A 271 10.29 -5.07 -18.93
C PHE A 271 10.56 -4.83 -17.44
N VAL A 272 11.14 -5.84 -16.80
CA VAL A 272 11.67 -5.76 -15.43
C VAL A 272 13.08 -5.15 -15.48
N LEU A 273 13.38 -4.23 -14.57
CA LEU A 273 14.70 -3.63 -14.44
C LEU A 273 15.76 -4.72 -14.16
N GLY A 274 16.93 -4.56 -14.75
CA GLY A 274 18.04 -5.51 -14.67
C GLY A 274 18.10 -6.51 -15.82
N THR A 275 17.02 -6.67 -16.59
CA THR A 275 16.97 -7.55 -17.77
C THR A 275 17.79 -7.02 -18.94
N PRO A 276 18.21 -7.88 -19.90
CA PRO A 276 18.88 -7.45 -21.13
C PRO A 276 18.07 -6.40 -21.91
N GLU A 277 16.75 -6.53 -21.95
CA GLU A 277 15.88 -5.57 -22.62
C GLU A 277 15.90 -4.20 -21.93
N ALA A 278 15.79 -4.18 -20.60
CA ALA A 278 15.87 -2.94 -19.82
C ALA A 278 17.22 -2.23 -20.02
N ALA A 279 18.32 -3.00 -20.10
CA ALA A 279 19.65 -2.47 -20.38
C ALA A 279 19.75 -1.88 -21.81
N ARG A 280 19.27 -2.62 -22.83
CA ARG A 280 19.25 -2.13 -24.24
C ARG A 280 18.44 -0.85 -24.41
N ARG A 281 17.36 -0.69 -23.65
CA ARG A 281 16.51 0.52 -23.64
C ARG A 281 17.05 1.63 -22.73
N GLY A 282 18.21 1.45 -22.10
CA GLY A 282 18.84 2.44 -21.22
C GLY A 282 18.10 2.70 -19.91
N ALA A 283 17.17 1.81 -19.53
CA ALA A 283 16.34 1.96 -18.34
C ALA A 283 17.08 1.59 -17.04
N SER A 284 17.95 0.58 -17.07
CA SER A 284 18.75 0.13 -15.93
C SER A 284 20.12 -0.39 -16.37
N ARG A 285 21.00 -0.66 -15.40
CA ARG A 285 22.18 -1.49 -15.63
C ARG A 285 21.77 -2.94 -15.84
N HIS A 286 22.63 -3.73 -16.49
CA HIS A 286 22.45 -5.16 -16.63
C HIS A 286 22.95 -5.87 -15.37
N THR A 287 22.07 -6.56 -14.66
CA THR A 287 22.42 -7.34 -13.44
C THR A 287 21.71 -8.69 -13.39
N LEU A 288 20.68 -8.88 -14.22
CA LEU A 288 20.03 -10.17 -14.42
C LEU A 288 20.64 -10.78 -15.68
N SER A 289 21.54 -11.75 -15.53
CA SER A 289 22.02 -12.63 -16.62
C SER A 289 20.96 -13.66 -17.00
#